data_AF-A0A9P7X5S7-F1
#
_entry.id   AF-A0A9P7X5S7-F1
#
_cell.length_a   1.000
_cell.length_b   1.000
_cell.length_c   1.000
_cell.angle_alpha   90.00
_cell.angle_beta   90.00
_cell.angle_gamma   90.00
#
_symmetry.space_group_name_H-M   'P 1'
#
loop_
_entity.id
_entity.type
_entity.pdbx_description
1 polymer ?
#
loop_
_entity_poly.entity_id
_entity_poly.type
_entity_poly.pdbx_seq_one_letter_code
_entity_poly.pdbx_strand_id
1 'polypeptide(L)'
;MAGKEHFLQIYHQVCLWCFTIPTILSTFHATGLVPFNRNIITEGQMVPSKEGSSLGSLPLTLPPTIGTVLDGWHRYGPGAVGSSPIQEQELVTPRHEECRPETGKTDVRHMTPEQRMVHPPLASALITRILICLDYSILKSSPEYAPDALAVENVRLQIELQKAQTQEHKLTSQLDQSCSQMTLQGIYCDAMAKWLNNQEKKAQKHHSNHDRVSMGGQRLMTSDKWVQACIADEEEAAAEEAAAEAECLRKATLGTKKLWCEAEAAE
;
A
#
# COMPACT_ATOMS: atom_id res chain seq x y z
N MET A 1 -16.95 17.60 25.21
CA MET A 1 -16.46 16.74 24.11
C MET A 1 -17.66 15.99 23.56
N ALA A 2 -17.92 16.05 22.25
CA ALA A 2 -19.03 15.29 21.66
C ALA A 2 -18.68 13.79 21.67
N GLY A 3 -19.55 12.97 22.25
CA GLY A 3 -19.38 11.50 22.26
C GLY A 3 -19.56 10.90 20.87
N LYS A 4 -19.05 9.66 20.67
CA LYS A 4 -19.15 8.93 19.40
C LYS A 4 -20.59 8.82 18.88
N GLU A 5 -21.57 8.72 19.77
CA GLU A 5 -22.99 8.64 19.39
C GLU A 5 -23.50 9.90 18.71
N HIS A 6 -23.03 11.07 19.14
CA HIS A 6 -23.42 12.35 18.54
C HIS A 6 -22.86 12.49 17.12
N PHE A 7 -21.63 11.99 16.89
CA PHE A 7 -21.03 11.95 15.56
C PHE A 7 -21.85 11.07 14.59
N LEU A 8 -22.30 9.89 15.04
CA LEU A 8 -23.10 9.00 14.18
C LEU A 8 -24.46 9.60 13.82
N GLN A 9 -25.10 10.32 14.75
CA GLN A 9 -26.37 11.01 14.46
C GLN A 9 -26.19 12.12 13.41
N ILE A 10 -25.15 12.95 13.55
CA ILE A 10 -24.84 14.00 12.58
C ILE A 10 -24.49 13.37 11.22
N TYR A 11 -23.64 12.34 11.21
CA TYR A 11 -23.24 11.64 9.99
C TYR A 11 -24.47 11.04 9.28
N HIS A 12 -25.37 10.40 10.02
CA HIS A 12 -26.59 9.85 9.46
C HIS A 12 -27.48 10.91 8.82
N GLN A 13 -27.68 12.06 9.47
CA GLN A 13 -28.46 13.16 8.91
C GLN A 13 -27.83 13.74 7.65
N VAL A 14 -26.49 13.92 7.64
CA VAL A 14 -25.76 14.37 6.46
C VAL A 14 -25.89 13.36 5.32
N CYS A 15 -25.79 12.06 5.60
CA CYS A 15 -26.00 11.02 4.59
C CYS A 15 -27.42 11.08 4.00
N LEU A 16 -28.47 11.26 4.81
CA LEU A 16 -29.84 11.40 4.31
C LEU A 16 -30.02 12.64 3.43
N TRP A 17 -29.33 13.73 3.74
CA TRP A 17 -29.36 14.95 2.93
C TRP A 17 -28.54 14.85 1.64
N CYS A 18 -27.39 14.17 1.67
CA CYS A 18 -26.52 14.05 0.50
C CYS A 18 -26.98 12.92 -0.46
N PHE A 19 -27.55 11.83 0.04
CA PHE A 19 -27.99 10.68 -0.77
C PHE A 19 -29.45 10.80 -1.23
N THR A 20 -29.80 11.96 -1.78
CA THR A 20 -31.08 12.09 -2.50
C THR A 20 -30.95 11.54 -3.92
N ILE A 21 -32.05 11.02 -4.47
CA ILE A 21 -32.13 10.53 -5.86
C ILE A 21 -31.50 11.53 -6.86
N PRO A 22 -31.84 12.84 -6.85
CA PRO A 22 -31.24 13.78 -7.80
C PRO A 22 -29.73 13.96 -7.62
N THR A 23 -29.21 13.98 -6.38
CA THR A 23 -27.76 14.08 -6.14
C THR A 23 -27.03 12.83 -6.61
N ILE A 24 -27.60 11.65 -6.36
CA ILE A 24 -27.06 10.36 -6.82
C ILE A 24 -27.02 10.33 -8.35
N LEU A 25 -28.12 10.66 -9.02
CA LEU A 25 -28.19 10.71 -10.48
C LEU A 25 -27.25 11.76 -11.07
N SER A 26 -27.12 12.94 -10.45
CA SER A 26 -26.16 13.96 -10.86
C SER A 26 -24.72 13.47 -10.72
N THR A 27 -24.41 12.70 -9.68
CA THR A 27 -23.07 12.13 -9.46
C THR A 27 -22.77 11.07 -10.52
N PHE A 28 -23.71 10.19 -10.83
CA PHE A 28 -23.59 9.21 -11.91
C PHE A 28 -23.40 9.89 -13.28
N HIS A 29 -24.19 10.94 -13.56
CA HIS A 29 -24.05 11.72 -14.79
C HIS A 29 -22.69 12.41 -14.90
N ALA A 30 -22.20 13.01 -13.80
CA ALA A 30 -20.90 13.70 -13.77
C ALA A 30 -19.72 12.74 -13.88
N THR A 31 -19.83 11.54 -13.30
CA THR A 31 -18.77 10.52 -13.34
C THR A 31 -18.78 9.67 -14.61
N GLY A 32 -19.85 9.76 -15.42
CA GLY A 32 -20.07 8.88 -16.57
C GLY A 32 -20.36 7.43 -16.17
N LEU A 33 -20.53 7.14 -14.87
CA LEU A 33 -20.88 5.83 -14.38
C LEU A 33 -22.39 5.62 -14.61
N VAL A 34 -22.74 4.56 -15.33
CA VAL A 34 -24.14 4.17 -15.51
C VAL A 34 -24.54 3.34 -14.28
N PRO A 35 -25.64 3.70 -13.57
CA PRO A 35 -26.15 2.89 -12.47
C PRO A 35 -26.34 1.45 -12.93
N PHE A 36 -25.74 0.53 -12.18
CA PHE A 36 -25.82 -0.88 -12.50
C PHE A 36 -27.28 -1.35 -12.44
N ASN A 37 -27.86 -1.63 -13.61
CA ASN A 37 -29.21 -2.19 -13.68
C ASN A 37 -29.14 -3.67 -13.31
N ARG A 38 -29.58 -3.99 -12.09
CA ARG A 38 -29.56 -5.36 -11.55
C ARG A 38 -30.27 -6.37 -12.45
N ASN A 39 -31.25 -5.93 -13.25
CA ASN A 39 -32.02 -6.79 -14.14
C ASN A 39 -31.27 -7.15 -15.43
N ILE A 40 -30.11 -6.55 -15.71
CA ILE A 40 -29.29 -6.87 -16.90
C ILE A 40 -28.46 -8.12 -16.66
N ILE A 41 -27.97 -8.36 -15.44
CA ILE A 41 -27.27 -9.60 -15.13
C ILE A 41 -28.31 -10.69 -14.89
N THR A 42 -28.43 -11.57 -15.87
CA THR A 42 -29.23 -12.79 -15.72
C THR A 42 -28.56 -13.75 -14.74
N GLU A 43 -29.34 -14.62 -14.10
CA GLU A 43 -28.79 -15.61 -13.15
C GLU A 43 -27.74 -16.53 -13.79
N GLY A 44 -27.85 -16.78 -15.11
CA GLY A 44 -26.82 -17.50 -15.87
C GLY A 44 -25.53 -16.71 -16.14
N GLN A 45 -25.57 -15.37 -16.05
CA GLN A 45 -24.41 -14.49 -16.14
C GLN A 45 -23.78 -14.20 -14.77
N MET A 46 -24.49 -14.49 -13.68
CA MET A 46 -23.89 -14.57 -12.36
C MET A 46 -22.99 -15.82 -12.32
N VAL A 47 -21.74 -15.67 -12.71
CA VAL A 47 -20.73 -16.69 -12.41
C VAL A 47 -20.66 -16.74 -10.89
N PRO A 48 -20.96 -17.88 -10.23
CA PRO A 48 -20.82 -18.01 -8.79
C PRO A 48 -19.40 -17.56 -8.45
N SER A 49 -19.27 -16.61 -7.53
CA SER A 49 -17.98 -16.05 -7.14
C SER A 49 -17.05 -17.22 -6.84
N LYS A 50 -16.08 -17.47 -7.73
CA LYS A 50 -15.12 -18.55 -7.54
C LYS A 50 -14.39 -18.19 -6.26
N GLU A 51 -14.52 -18.99 -5.21
CA GLU A 51 -13.90 -18.77 -3.89
C GLU A 51 -12.36 -18.63 -3.95
N GLY A 52 -11.75 -18.77 -5.13
CA GLY A 52 -10.32 -18.57 -5.38
C GLY A 52 -9.85 -17.11 -5.51
N SER A 53 -10.72 -16.10 -5.53
CA SER A 53 -10.25 -14.70 -5.67
C SER A 53 -9.56 -14.13 -4.42
N SER A 54 -9.56 -14.86 -3.30
CA SER A 54 -8.81 -14.52 -2.08
C SER A 54 -7.58 -15.39 -1.83
N LEU A 55 -7.33 -16.43 -2.63
CA LEU A 55 -6.10 -17.22 -2.58
C LEU A 55 -5.05 -16.61 -3.50
N GLY A 56 -4.70 -15.35 -3.24
CA GLY A 56 -3.50 -14.76 -3.81
C GLY A 56 -2.28 -15.41 -3.18
N SER A 57 -1.89 -16.61 -3.62
CA SER A 57 -0.54 -17.09 -3.33
C SER A 57 0.42 -16.17 -4.07
N LEU A 58 1.18 -15.38 -3.32
CA LEU A 58 2.31 -14.64 -3.88
C LEU A 58 3.17 -15.64 -4.68
N PRO A 59 3.61 -15.31 -5.90
CA PRO A 59 4.49 -16.19 -6.70
C PRO A 59 5.90 -16.32 -6.09
N LEU A 60 6.07 -15.97 -4.82
CA LEU A 60 7.30 -16.03 -4.06
C LEU A 60 7.10 -17.04 -2.94
N THR A 61 7.98 -18.04 -2.87
CA THR A 61 8.08 -18.95 -1.73
C THR A 61 8.48 -18.13 -0.51
N LEU A 62 7.53 -17.93 0.39
CA LEU A 62 7.76 -17.22 1.64
C LEU A 62 8.71 -18.05 2.52
N PRO A 63 9.70 -17.43 3.19
CA PRO A 63 10.51 -18.09 4.21
C PRO A 63 9.60 -18.75 5.27
N PRO A 64 9.99 -19.91 5.82
CA PRO A 64 9.16 -20.67 6.76
C PRO A 64 8.73 -19.85 7.99
N THR A 65 9.52 -18.85 8.38
CA THR A 65 9.20 -17.91 9.47
C THR A 65 8.02 -16.97 9.15
N ILE A 66 7.83 -16.58 7.89
CA ILE A 66 6.67 -15.77 7.48
C ILE A 66 5.44 -16.68 7.37
N GLY A 67 5.62 -17.92 6.93
CA GLY A 67 4.57 -18.94 6.89
C GLY A 67 3.96 -19.18 8.27
N THR A 68 4.76 -19.30 9.34
CA THR A 68 4.23 -19.49 10.70
C THR A 68 3.46 -18.29 11.23
N VAL A 69 3.87 -17.06 10.86
CA VAL A 69 3.16 -15.83 11.25
C VAL A 69 1.83 -15.70 10.49
N LEU A 70 1.82 -15.98 9.19
CA LEU A 70 0.58 -16.00 8.39
C LEU A 70 -0.37 -17.10 8.86
N ASP A 71 0.14 -18.30 9.16
CA ASP A 71 -0.66 -19.38 9.75
C ASP A 71 -1.25 -18.96 11.10
N GLY A 72 -0.48 -18.27 11.93
CA GLY A 72 -0.97 -17.67 13.18
C GLY A 72 -2.07 -16.65 12.92
N TRP A 73 -1.88 -15.75 11.96
CA TRP A 73 -2.89 -14.75 11.59
C TRP A 73 -4.16 -15.40 11.04
N HIS A 74 -4.06 -16.43 10.21
CA HIS A 74 -5.24 -17.14 9.70
C HIS A 74 -5.97 -17.91 10.81
N ARG A 75 -5.24 -18.45 11.80
CA ARG A 75 -5.84 -19.15 12.96
C ARG A 75 -6.45 -18.21 14.00
N TYR A 76 -5.88 -17.01 14.20
CA TYR A 76 -6.27 -16.09 15.28
C TYR A 76 -6.80 -14.74 14.78
N GLY A 77 -6.97 -14.60 13.48
CA GLY A 77 -7.44 -13.36 12.86
C GLY A 77 -8.87 -13.02 13.29
N PRO A 78 -9.26 -11.74 13.20
CA PRO A 78 -10.53 -11.23 13.72
C PRO A 78 -11.82 -11.85 13.12
N GLY A 79 -11.71 -12.78 12.17
CA GLY A 79 -12.83 -13.59 11.65
C GLY A 79 -12.86 -15.05 12.12
N ALA A 80 -11.86 -15.53 12.87
CA ALA A 80 -11.76 -16.92 13.34
C ALA A 80 -12.50 -17.17 14.67
N VAL A 81 -13.28 -16.19 15.16
CA VAL A 81 -14.20 -16.39 16.29
C VAL A 81 -15.44 -17.12 15.80
N GLY A 82 -15.25 -18.40 15.44
CA GLY A 82 -16.31 -19.39 15.49
C GLY A 82 -16.67 -19.59 16.95
N SER A 83 -17.88 -19.16 17.29
CA SER A 83 -18.57 -19.34 18.57
C SER A 83 -18.32 -20.72 19.20
N SER A 84 -17.35 -20.80 20.11
CA SER A 84 -17.38 -21.82 21.16
C SER A 84 -18.02 -21.19 22.38
N PRO A 85 -18.92 -21.90 23.10
CA PRO A 85 -19.60 -21.34 24.26
C PRO A 85 -18.57 -21.00 25.33
N ILE A 86 -18.39 -19.71 25.58
CA ILE A 86 -17.53 -19.18 26.63
C ILE A 86 -18.17 -19.56 27.97
N GLN A 87 -17.49 -20.44 28.70
CA GLN A 87 -17.76 -20.65 30.12
C GLN A 87 -17.14 -19.45 30.86
N GLU A 88 -17.98 -18.54 31.34
CA GLU A 88 -17.57 -17.37 32.13
C GLU A 88 -16.79 -17.84 33.37
N GLN A 89 -15.48 -17.59 33.36
CA GLN A 89 -14.71 -17.44 34.59
C GLN A 89 -14.42 -15.95 34.75
N GLU A 90 -14.96 -15.36 35.82
CA GLU A 90 -14.70 -13.99 36.24
C GLU A 90 -13.20 -13.79 36.47
N LEU A 91 -12.54 -13.13 35.52
CA LEU A 91 -11.18 -12.64 35.69
C LEU A 91 -11.23 -11.26 36.36
N VAL A 92 -11.00 -11.22 37.66
CA VAL A 92 -10.81 -9.99 38.42
C VAL A 92 -9.56 -9.28 37.90
N THR A 93 -9.75 -8.16 37.20
CA THR A 93 -8.67 -7.28 36.75
C THR A 93 -8.38 -6.23 37.83
N PRO A 94 -7.10 -6.00 38.20
CA PRO A 94 -6.75 -4.90 39.09
C PRO A 94 -6.90 -3.56 38.36
N ARG A 95 -7.47 -2.57 39.05
CA ARG A 95 -7.56 -1.18 38.58
C ARG A 95 -6.15 -0.61 38.37
N HIS A 96 -5.78 -0.37 37.12
CA HIS A 96 -4.62 0.44 36.75
C HIS A 96 -5.03 1.91 36.73
N GLU A 97 -4.33 2.74 37.51
CA GLU A 97 -4.45 4.20 37.45
C GLU A 97 -3.96 4.71 36.09
N GLU A 98 -4.78 5.55 35.45
CA GLU A 98 -4.54 6.16 34.14
C GLU A 98 -3.38 7.15 34.22
N CYS A 99 -2.22 6.77 33.66
CA CYS A 99 -1.15 7.70 33.35
C CYS A 99 -1.41 8.30 31.95
N ARG A 100 -1.83 9.58 31.92
CA ARG A 100 -2.23 10.33 30.73
C ARG A 100 -0.98 10.88 30.01
N PRO A 101 -0.67 10.50 28.74
CA PRO A 101 0.40 11.14 28.00
C PRO A 101 -0.09 12.47 27.39
N GLU A 102 0.71 13.52 27.56
CA GLU A 102 0.49 14.81 26.91
C GLU A 102 0.74 14.71 25.40
N THR A 103 -0.28 15.02 24.60
CA THR A 103 -0.20 15.03 23.14
C THR A 103 0.34 16.36 22.65
N GLY A 104 1.67 16.46 22.55
CA GLY A 104 2.35 17.49 21.76
C GLY A 104 2.11 17.23 20.26
N LYS A 105 1.42 18.15 19.58
CA LYS A 105 1.20 18.12 18.12
C LYS A 105 2.50 18.46 17.40
N THR A 106 3.20 17.46 16.87
CA THR A 106 4.24 17.66 15.86
C THR A 106 3.64 17.58 14.46
N ASP A 107 3.84 18.65 13.69
CA ASP A 107 3.42 18.77 12.30
C ASP A 107 4.35 17.95 11.39
N VAL A 108 3.82 16.92 10.73
CA VAL A 108 4.58 15.86 10.01
C VAL A 108 4.89 16.25 8.55
N ARG A 109 4.61 17.48 8.13
CA ARG A 109 4.61 17.84 6.69
C ARG A 109 5.97 18.13 6.05
N HIS A 110 7.09 18.03 6.77
CA HIS A 110 8.43 18.29 6.22
C HIS A 110 9.53 17.30 6.67
N MET A 111 9.25 16.00 6.74
CA MET A 111 10.34 15.01 6.92
C MET A 111 10.92 14.58 5.57
N THR A 112 12.22 14.82 5.38
CA THR A 112 13.01 14.33 4.25
C THR A 112 13.16 12.79 4.33
N PRO A 113 13.39 12.09 3.20
CA PRO A 113 13.48 10.62 3.17
C PRO A 113 14.55 10.03 4.11
N GLU A 114 15.61 10.79 4.42
CA GLU A 114 16.69 10.36 5.31
C GLU A 114 16.28 10.33 6.80
N GLN A 115 15.17 10.95 7.18
CA GLN A 115 14.71 10.99 8.58
C GLN A 115 13.68 9.90 8.94
N ARG A 116 13.38 8.95 8.03
CA ARG A 116 12.47 7.81 8.32
C ARG A 116 13.14 6.58 8.93
N MET A 117 14.47 6.56 9.06
CA MET A 117 15.20 5.50 9.76
C MET A 117 15.39 5.80 11.26
N VAL A 118 14.38 6.37 11.91
CA VAL A 118 14.39 6.48 13.38
C VAL A 118 14.05 5.11 13.93
N HIS A 119 15.06 4.48 14.53
CA HIS A 119 14.95 3.25 15.31
C HIS A 119 13.68 3.23 16.18
N PRO A 120 12.97 2.09 16.27
CA PRO A 120 11.88 1.97 17.23
C PRO A 120 12.42 2.28 18.63
N PRO A 121 11.71 3.10 19.45
CA PRO A 121 12.18 3.43 20.78
C PRO A 121 12.33 2.14 21.58
N LEU A 122 13.47 2.01 22.26
CA LEU A 122 13.86 0.96 23.19
C LEU A 122 12.90 0.85 24.39
N ALA A 123 11.62 0.59 24.15
CA ALA A 123 10.65 0.26 25.21
C ALA A 123 10.99 -1.08 25.91
N SER A 124 11.88 -1.88 25.32
CA SER A 124 12.41 -3.11 25.90
C SER A 124 13.35 -2.87 27.10
N ALA A 125 13.94 -1.68 27.23
CA ALA A 125 14.89 -1.40 28.33
C ALA A 125 14.20 -1.14 29.69
N LEU A 126 12.88 -0.88 29.71
CA LEU A 126 12.16 -0.55 30.95
C LEU A 126 11.47 -1.76 31.60
N ILE A 127 11.17 -2.82 30.86
CA ILE A 127 10.50 -4.00 31.42
C ILE A 127 11.49 -4.88 32.21
N THR A 128 12.78 -4.88 31.88
CA THR A 128 13.79 -5.70 32.57
C THR A 128 14.27 -5.11 33.90
N ARG A 129 13.84 -3.90 34.29
CA ARG A 129 14.25 -3.27 35.57
C ARG A 129 13.25 -3.43 36.72
N ILE A 130 12.04 -3.94 36.48
CA ILE A 130 10.95 -3.89 37.48
C ILE A 130 10.83 -5.16 38.36
N LEU A 131 11.63 -6.22 38.15
CA LEU A 131 11.43 -7.50 38.87
C LEU A 131 12.67 -8.08 39.56
N ILE A 132 13.54 -7.25 40.14
CA ILE A 132 14.55 -7.70 41.12
C ILE A 132 14.50 -6.84 42.40
N CYS A 133 13.30 -6.51 42.87
CA CYS A 133 13.07 -6.13 44.27
C CYS A 133 12.41 -7.30 45.01
N LEU A 134 12.88 -8.52 44.78
CA LEU A 134 12.56 -9.63 45.68
C LEU A 134 13.31 -9.38 46.99
N ASP A 135 12.54 -9.22 48.06
CA ASP A 135 12.98 -9.05 49.44
C ASP A 135 14.15 -9.97 49.81
N TYR A 136 15.36 -9.41 49.78
CA TYR A 136 16.59 -10.06 50.24
C TYR A 136 16.50 -10.49 51.72
N SER A 137 15.52 -9.95 52.45
CA SER A 137 15.19 -10.24 53.84
C SER A 137 14.63 -11.65 54.05
N ILE A 138 13.97 -12.26 53.05
CA ILE A 138 13.35 -13.59 53.17
C ILE A 138 14.41 -14.71 53.01
N LEU A 139 15.53 -14.44 52.31
CA LEU A 139 16.58 -15.42 52.03
C LEU A 139 17.58 -15.64 53.17
N LYS A 140 17.60 -14.78 54.20
CA LYS A 140 18.58 -14.87 55.30
C LYS A 140 18.31 -15.98 56.33
N SER A 141 17.16 -16.63 56.30
CA SER A 141 16.79 -17.64 57.31
C SER A 141 16.93 -19.09 56.86
N SER A 142 17.56 -19.39 55.71
CA SER A 142 17.78 -20.77 55.27
C SER A 142 19.15 -21.28 55.74
N PRO A 143 19.23 -22.15 56.77
CA PRO A 143 20.48 -22.58 57.38
C PRO A 143 20.92 -23.92 56.79
N GLU A 144 21.63 -23.88 55.67
CA GLU A 144 22.58 -24.90 55.16
C GLU A 144 22.84 -24.60 53.69
N TYR A 145 23.64 -23.56 53.43
CA TYR A 145 24.10 -23.26 52.09
C TYR A 145 25.52 -23.79 51.95
N ALA A 146 25.67 -24.99 51.41
CA ALA A 146 26.98 -25.53 51.06
C ALA A 146 27.58 -24.64 49.95
N PRO A 147 28.79 -24.07 50.14
CA PRO A 147 29.42 -23.18 49.16
C PRO A 147 29.58 -23.83 47.78
N ASP A 148 29.72 -25.16 47.75
CA ASP A 148 29.88 -25.93 46.51
C ASP A 148 28.59 -25.95 45.66
N ALA A 149 27.42 -25.93 46.28
CA ALA A 149 26.14 -25.91 45.55
C ALA A 149 25.93 -24.59 44.80
N LEU A 150 26.37 -23.46 45.38
CA LEU A 150 26.31 -22.15 44.73
C LEU A 150 27.25 -22.08 43.52
N ALA A 151 28.43 -22.68 43.61
CA ALA A 151 29.39 -22.69 42.51
C ALA A 151 28.82 -23.46 41.29
N VAL A 152 28.18 -24.60 41.54
CA VAL A 152 27.52 -25.40 40.48
C VAL A 152 26.39 -24.60 39.81
N GLU A 153 25.53 -23.94 40.59
CA GLU A 153 24.42 -23.17 40.02
C GLU A 153 24.89 -21.93 39.26
N ASN A 154 25.95 -21.25 39.72
CA ASN A 154 26.54 -20.14 38.98
C ASN A 154 27.05 -20.58 37.59
N VAL A 155 27.70 -21.74 37.51
CA VAL A 155 28.14 -22.29 36.21
C VAL A 155 26.93 -22.62 35.33
N ARG A 156 25.87 -23.21 35.90
CA ARG A 156 24.62 -23.50 35.17
C ARG A 156 24.00 -22.22 34.60
N LEU A 157 23.87 -21.18 35.41
CA LEU A 157 23.32 -19.89 35.00
C LEU A 157 24.18 -19.19 33.95
N GLN A 158 25.51 -19.27 34.05
CA GLN A 158 26.41 -18.74 33.01
C GLN A 158 26.21 -19.44 31.66
N ILE A 159 26.02 -20.76 31.66
CA ILE A 159 25.72 -21.52 30.44
C ILE A 159 24.37 -21.13 29.85
N GLU A 160 23.33 -20.99 30.69
CA GLU A 160 22.00 -20.56 30.25
C GLU A 160 22.03 -19.12 29.69
N LEU A 161 22.77 -18.22 30.34
CA LEU A 161 22.98 -16.85 29.88
C LEU A 161 23.65 -16.83 28.49
N GLN A 162 24.71 -17.61 28.30
CA GLN A 162 25.40 -17.69 27.01
C GLN A 162 24.49 -18.26 25.90
N LYS A 163 23.65 -19.25 26.23
CA LYS A 163 22.64 -19.78 25.28
C LYS A 163 21.63 -18.71 24.89
N ALA A 164 21.11 -17.96 25.87
CA ALA A 164 20.16 -16.87 25.63
C ALA A 164 20.78 -15.77 24.75
N GLN A 165 22.02 -15.36 25.01
CA GLN A 165 22.75 -14.39 24.21
C GLN A 165 22.95 -14.87 22.76
N THR A 166 23.28 -16.15 22.57
CA THR A 166 23.43 -16.74 21.23
C THR A 166 22.09 -16.73 20.47
N GLN A 167 21.00 -17.03 21.17
CA GLN A 167 19.64 -16.99 20.59
C GLN A 167 19.22 -15.57 20.23
N GLU A 168 19.49 -14.59 21.10
CA GLU A 168 19.23 -13.17 20.84
C GLU A 168 19.99 -12.69 19.60
N HIS A 169 21.27 -13.02 19.48
CA HIS A 169 22.08 -12.66 18.33
C HIS A 169 21.52 -13.27 17.03
N LYS A 170 21.09 -14.55 17.08
CA LYS A 170 20.45 -15.23 15.95
C LYS A 170 19.14 -14.54 15.53
N LEU A 171 18.28 -14.19 16.49
CA LEU A 171 17.01 -13.52 16.20
C LEU A 171 17.22 -12.11 15.65
N THR A 172 18.19 -11.37 16.19
CA THR A 172 18.56 -10.03 15.71
C THR A 172 19.03 -10.10 14.25
N SER A 173 19.92 -11.05 13.93
CA SER A 173 20.37 -11.26 12.55
C SER A 173 19.23 -11.62 11.60
N GLN A 174 18.26 -12.43 12.04
CA GLN A 174 17.07 -12.75 11.24
C GLN A 174 16.18 -11.52 11.01
N LEU A 175 16.02 -10.67 12.04
CA LEU A 175 15.26 -9.44 11.93
C LEU A 175 15.91 -8.47 10.94
N ASP A 176 17.23 -8.29 11.01
CA ASP A 176 17.99 -7.43 10.09
C ASP A 176 17.85 -7.91 8.63
N GLN A 177 17.88 -9.23 8.42
CA GLN A 177 17.65 -9.82 7.10
C GLN A 177 16.23 -9.53 6.59
N SER A 178 15.21 -9.67 7.44
CA SER A 178 13.82 -9.40 7.07
C SER A 178 13.58 -7.91 6.77
N CYS A 179 14.11 -7.02 7.60
CA CYS A 179 14.05 -5.57 7.37
C CYS A 179 14.71 -5.16 6.05
N SER A 180 15.86 -5.77 5.72
CA SER A 180 16.56 -5.53 4.46
C SER A 180 15.72 -5.99 3.26
N GLN A 181 15.09 -7.16 3.34
CA GLN A 181 14.22 -7.67 2.28
C GLN A 181 13.00 -6.78 2.05
N MET A 182 12.32 -6.35 3.12
CA MET A 182 11.17 -5.45 3.02
C MET A 182 11.56 -4.10 2.39
N THR A 183 12.73 -3.57 2.75
CA THR A 183 13.23 -2.31 2.19
C THR A 183 13.47 -2.43 0.68
N LEU A 184 14.10 -3.52 0.23
CA LEU A 184 14.31 -3.78 -1.19
C LEU A 184 12.98 -3.96 -1.96
N GLN A 185 12.01 -4.65 -1.37
CA GLN A 185 10.67 -4.78 -1.96
C GLN A 185 9.96 -3.43 -2.08
N GLY A 186 10.07 -2.57 -1.07
CA GLY A 186 9.53 -1.20 -1.12
C GLY A 186 10.11 -0.39 -2.27
N ILE A 187 11.43 -0.39 -2.42
CA ILE A 187 12.12 0.30 -3.53
C ILE A 187 11.66 -0.23 -4.89
N TYR A 188 11.50 -1.55 -5.01
CA TYR A 188 11.02 -2.18 -6.24
C TYR A 188 9.58 -1.78 -6.58
N CYS A 189 8.66 -1.85 -5.61
CA CYS A 189 7.26 -1.44 -5.79
C CYS A 189 7.15 0.04 -6.19
N ASP A 190 7.94 0.92 -5.57
CA ASP A 190 7.99 2.34 -5.91
C ASP A 190 8.49 2.57 -7.34
N ALA A 191 9.52 1.84 -7.76
CA ALA A 191 10.03 1.90 -9.13
C ALA A 191 8.99 1.41 -10.14
N MET A 192 8.30 0.30 -9.83
CA MET A 192 7.24 -0.25 -10.67
C MET A 192 6.05 0.71 -10.79
N ALA A 193 5.62 1.32 -9.68
CA ALA A 193 4.55 2.31 -9.68
C ALA A 193 4.90 3.54 -10.53
N LYS A 194 6.14 4.04 -10.44
CA LYS A 194 6.63 5.11 -11.31
C LYS A 194 6.63 4.71 -12.78
N TRP A 195 7.05 3.49 -13.08
CA TRP A 195 7.06 2.97 -14.45
C TRP A 195 5.64 2.86 -15.03
N LEU A 196 4.70 2.28 -14.29
CA LEU A 196 3.29 2.19 -14.68
C LEU A 196 2.67 3.58 -14.90
N ASN A 197 2.89 4.52 -13.97
CA ASN A 197 2.41 5.89 -14.11
C ASN A 197 2.99 6.59 -15.35
N ASN A 198 4.25 6.32 -15.69
CA ASN A 198 4.86 6.86 -16.91
C ASN A 198 4.28 6.22 -18.17
N GLN A 199 3.98 4.92 -18.15
CA GLN A 199 3.28 4.25 -19.25
C GLN A 199 1.87 4.80 -19.43
N GLU A 200 1.11 4.96 -18.34
CA GLU A 200 -0.22 5.52 -18.38
C GLU A 200 -0.21 6.95 -18.92
N LYS A 201 0.71 7.79 -18.47
CA LYS A 201 0.89 9.15 -19.03
C LYS A 201 1.24 9.14 -20.51
N LYS A 202 2.03 8.17 -20.99
CA LYS A 202 2.32 8.02 -22.42
C LYS A 202 1.06 7.62 -23.19
N ALA A 203 0.32 6.61 -22.71
CA ALA A 203 -0.94 6.19 -23.31
C ALA A 203 -1.96 7.34 -23.33
N GLN A 204 -2.12 8.05 -22.22
CA GLN A 204 -2.99 9.23 -22.14
C GLN A 204 -2.58 10.33 -23.11
N LYS A 205 -1.29 10.56 -23.35
CA LYS A 205 -0.85 11.54 -24.37
C LYS A 205 -1.25 11.11 -25.79
N HIS A 206 -1.06 9.84 -26.13
CA HIS A 206 -1.49 9.30 -27.43
C HIS A 206 -3.02 9.39 -27.61
N HIS A 207 -3.79 9.15 -26.55
CA HIS A 207 -5.25 9.30 -26.60
C HIS A 207 -5.71 10.76 -26.52
N SER A 208 -5.00 11.66 -25.84
CA SER A 208 -5.47 13.05 -25.63
C SER A 208 -5.50 13.91 -26.89
N ASN A 209 -4.75 13.53 -27.93
CA ASN A 209 -4.83 14.20 -29.23
C ASN A 209 -5.95 13.68 -30.13
N HIS A 210 -6.45 12.45 -29.91
CA HIS A 210 -7.52 11.88 -30.74
C HIS A 210 -8.88 11.79 -30.02
N ASP A 211 -8.92 11.91 -28.69
CA ASP A 211 -10.09 11.52 -27.89
C ASP A 211 -10.63 12.62 -26.96
N ARG A 212 -10.26 13.89 -27.19
CA ARG A 212 -10.92 15.03 -26.50
C ARG A 212 -12.36 15.30 -26.97
N VAL A 213 -12.89 14.52 -27.93
CA VAL A 213 -14.25 14.71 -28.47
C VAL A 213 -15.28 13.73 -27.90
N SER A 214 -14.91 12.65 -27.20
CA SER A 214 -15.87 11.59 -26.91
C SER A 214 -15.78 10.97 -25.51
N MET A 215 -16.17 11.71 -24.48
CA MET A 215 -16.70 11.06 -23.27
C MET A 215 -17.84 11.89 -22.68
N GLY A 216 -19.08 11.46 -22.95
CA GLY A 216 -20.24 11.95 -22.21
C GLY A 216 -21.56 12.02 -22.96
N GLY A 217 -21.88 11.07 -23.83
CA GLY A 217 -23.23 10.97 -24.37
C GLY A 217 -23.31 10.03 -25.55
N GLN A 218 -24.26 9.11 -25.48
CA GLN A 218 -24.67 8.23 -26.58
C GLN A 218 -25.08 9.08 -27.79
N ARG A 219 -24.12 9.46 -28.64
CA ARG A 219 -24.43 10.10 -29.92
C ARG A 219 -24.88 8.98 -30.85
N LEU A 220 -26.13 9.04 -31.28
CA LEU A 220 -26.60 8.35 -32.47
C LEU A 220 -25.64 8.72 -33.62
N MET A 221 -24.68 7.83 -33.89
CA MET A 221 -23.63 7.97 -34.89
C MET A 221 -24.17 7.72 -36.30
N THR A 222 -25.07 8.57 -36.77
CA THR A 222 -25.59 8.53 -38.16
C THR A 222 -25.89 9.89 -38.75
N SER A 223 -25.59 11.01 -38.09
CA SER A 223 -25.82 12.33 -38.71
C SER A 223 -24.73 12.66 -39.73
N ASP A 224 -25.12 12.99 -40.96
CA ASP A 224 -24.22 13.38 -42.07
C ASP A 224 -23.16 14.43 -41.70
N LYS A 225 -23.50 15.32 -40.75
CA LYS A 225 -22.59 16.34 -40.24
C LYS A 225 -21.34 15.77 -39.55
N TRP A 226 -21.44 14.57 -38.97
CA TRP A 226 -20.29 13.92 -38.34
C TRP A 226 -19.39 13.24 -39.38
N VAL A 227 -19.98 12.59 -40.39
CA VAL A 227 -19.22 12.03 -41.52
C VAL A 227 -18.44 13.14 -42.23
N GLN A 228 -19.06 14.31 -42.44
CA GLN A 228 -18.37 15.47 -43.00
C GLN A 228 -17.25 16.00 -42.10
N ALA A 229 -17.41 15.97 -40.77
CA ALA A 229 -16.35 16.36 -39.84
C ALA A 229 -15.18 15.37 -39.86
N CYS A 230 -15.44 14.06 -39.90
CA CYS A 230 -14.38 13.06 -40.01
C CYS A 230 -13.62 13.14 -41.34
N ILE A 231 -14.33 13.39 -42.45
CA ILE A 231 -13.67 13.62 -43.74
C ILE A 231 -12.79 14.88 -43.67
N ALA A 232 -13.26 15.96 -43.06
CA ALA A 232 -12.47 17.17 -42.89
C ALA A 232 -11.21 16.95 -42.02
N ASP A 233 -11.34 16.20 -40.93
CA ASP A 233 -10.22 15.86 -40.05
C ASP A 233 -9.19 14.96 -40.78
N GLU A 234 -9.66 13.99 -41.58
CA GLU A 234 -8.79 13.14 -42.42
C GLU A 234 -8.08 13.94 -43.51
N GLU A 235 -8.76 14.90 -44.14
CA GLU A 235 -8.17 15.80 -45.13
C GLU A 235 -7.14 16.75 -44.51
N GLU A 236 -7.39 17.26 -43.31
CA GLU A 236 -6.43 18.10 -42.57
C GLU A 236 -5.19 17.31 -42.17
N ALA A 237 -5.36 16.09 -41.66
CA ALA A 237 -4.25 15.20 -41.32
C ALA A 237 -3.40 14.83 -42.55
N ALA A 238 -4.05 14.52 -43.68
CA ALA A 238 -3.36 14.25 -44.94
C ALA A 238 -2.61 15.50 -45.47
N ALA A 239 -3.17 16.70 -45.28
CA ALA A 239 -2.52 17.95 -45.66
C ALA A 239 -1.28 18.25 -44.79
N GLU A 240 -1.34 17.99 -43.48
CA GLU A 240 -0.20 18.13 -42.59
C GLU A 240 0.93 17.13 -42.92
N GLU A 241 0.58 15.88 -43.21
CA GLU A 241 1.56 14.85 -43.63
C GLU A 241 2.22 15.24 -44.95
N ALA A 242 1.44 15.67 -45.95
CA ALA A 242 1.96 16.15 -47.22
C ALA A 242 2.86 17.39 -47.06
N ALA A 243 2.53 18.31 -46.15
CA ALA A 243 3.36 19.47 -45.85
C ALA A 243 4.70 19.07 -45.19
N ALA A 244 4.67 18.10 -44.27
CA ALA A 244 5.86 17.57 -43.62
C ALA A 244 6.79 16.86 -44.62
N GLU A 245 6.24 16.05 -45.53
CA GLU A 245 6.99 15.41 -46.62
C GLU A 245 7.61 16.43 -47.57
N ALA A 246 6.86 17.47 -47.96
CA ALA A 246 7.36 18.54 -48.81
C ALA A 246 8.51 19.32 -48.14
N GLU A 247 8.43 19.57 -46.84
CA GLU A 247 9.52 20.21 -46.10
C GLU A 247 10.78 19.33 -46.03
N CYS A 248 10.60 18.01 -45.85
CA CYS A 248 11.68 17.04 -45.86
C CYS A 248 12.41 17.02 -47.22
N LEU A 249 11.67 16.99 -48.32
CA LEU A 249 12.21 17.05 -49.68
C LEU A 249 12.95 18.37 -49.95
N ARG A 250 12.41 19.50 -49.47
CA ARG A 250 13.08 20.81 -49.59
C ARG A 250 14.43 20.83 -48.85
N LYS A 251 14.51 20.23 -47.66
CA LYS A 251 15.77 20.13 -46.92
C LYS A 251 16.78 19.21 -47.63
N ALA A 252 16.32 18.10 -48.18
CA ALA A 252 17.17 17.17 -48.94
C ALA A 252 17.78 17.84 -50.18
N THR A 253 16.98 18.56 -50.97
CA THR A 253 17.44 19.28 -52.18
C THR A 253 18.41 20.42 -51.87
N LEU A 254 18.23 21.14 -50.76
CA LEU A 254 19.20 22.14 -50.32
C LEU A 254 20.53 21.51 -49.91
N GLY A 255 20.49 20.35 -49.24
CA GLY A 255 21.68 19.59 -48.87
C GLY A 255 22.49 19.14 -50.09
N THR A 256 21.84 18.58 -51.11
CA THR A 256 22.53 18.13 -52.33
C THR A 256 23.11 19.30 -53.13
N LYS A 257 22.39 20.43 -53.22
CA LYS A 257 22.90 21.64 -53.87
C LYS A 257 24.15 22.19 -53.17
N LYS A 258 24.17 22.16 -51.84
CA LYS A 258 25.34 22.60 -51.07
C LYS A 258 26.56 21.71 -51.33
N LEU A 259 26.37 20.39 -51.32
CA LEU A 259 27.44 19.44 -51.65
C LEU A 259 27.96 19.64 -53.08
N TRP A 260 27.09 19.94 -54.02
CA TRP A 260 27.47 20.21 -55.41
C TRP A 260 28.28 21.50 -55.54
N CYS A 261 27.86 22.59 -54.87
CA CYS A 261 28.64 23.83 -54.82
C CYS A 261 30.00 23.67 -54.13
N GLU A 262 30.09 22.84 -53.08
CA GLU A 262 31.36 22.54 -52.41
C GLU A 262 32.31 21.72 -53.31
N ALA A 263 31.79 20.80 -54.12
CA ALA A 263 32.57 20.04 -55.08
C ALA A 263 33.10 20.91 -56.24
N GLU A 264 32.26 21.80 -56.78
CA GLU A 264 32.65 22.73 -57.86
C GLU A 264 33.71 23.75 -57.40
N ALA A 265 33.69 24.15 -56.12
CA ALA A 265 34.70 25.06 -55.57
C ALA A 265 36.05 24.39 -55.27
N ALA A 266 36.14 23.06 -55.33
CA ALA A 266 37.35 22.29 -55.05
C ALA A 266 38.14 21.93 -56.32
N GLU A 267 37.58 22.18 -57.52
CA GLU A 267 38.27 22.08 -58.82
C GLU A 267 38.94 23.41 -59.21
#